data_AF-A0A0P9DMI6-F1
#
_entry.id   AF-A0A0P9DMI6-F1
#
_cell.length_a   1.000
_cell.length_b   1.000
_cell.length_c   1.000
_cell.angle_alpha   90.00
_cell.angle_beta   90.00
_cell.angle_gamma   90.00
#
_symmetry.space_group_name_H-M   'P 1'
#
loop_
_entity.id
_entity.type
_entity.pdbx_description
1 polymer ?
#
loop_
_entity_poly.entity_id
_entity_poly.type
_entity_poly.pdbx_seq_one_letter_code
_entity_poly.pdbx_strand_id
1 'polypeptide(L)'
;MSQSENQVCPWCHTEIVWDPEIGPEEECPHCFNELGDYRSIKLKVESSDSGIQYDDEEELDDDLELSDEELQLADDYGEGVQQLLDSQEEAPECSSCHSFMLLAGTEPASEAFVPFVHPALGKPLLQASFSVQVYLCPSCFKVDRQLAETDRLAFVEQLRDYGAKN
;
A
#
# COMPACT_ATOMS: atom_id res chain seq x y z
N MET A 1 -0.96 39.49 -13.74
CA MET A 1 -1.23 38.08 -14.07
C MET A 1 -0.02 37.29 -13.62
N SER A 2 -0.12 36.50 -12.55
CA SER A 2 0.83 35.43 -12.27
C SER A 2 0.13 34.38 -11.42
N GLN A 3 0.10 33.16 -11.96
CA GLN A 3 -0.52 31.96 -11.41
C GLN A 3 0.21 31.53 -10.14
N SER A 4 -0.52 31.31 -9.04
CA SER A 4 -0.10 30.43 -7.94
C SER A 4 -1.35 29.91 -7.22
N GLU A 5 -2.32 29.43 -8.00
CA GLU A 5 -3.62 28.96 -7.52
C GLU A 5 -3.69 27.44 -7.68
N ASN A 6 -3.95 26.75 -6.56
CA ASN A 6 -4.35 25.35 -6.44
C ASN A 6 -3.27 24.29 -6.71
N GLN A 7 -2.34 24.15 -5.76
CA GLN A 7 -1.54 22.94 -5.63
C GLN A 7 -2.33 21.91 -4.81
N VAL A 8 -2.52 20.70 -5.34
CA VAL A 8 -3.14 19.59 -4.60
C VAL A 8 -2.03 18.69 -4.06
N CYS A 9 -2.09 18.36 -2.77
CA CYS A 9 -1.12 17.44 -2.17
C CYS A 9 -1.21 16.05 -2.84
N PRO A 10 -0.10 15.49 -3.32
CA PRO A 10 -0.09 14.16 -3.96
C PRO A 10 -0.31 13.00 -2.97
N TRP A 11 -0.22 13.26 -1.66
CA TRP A 11 -0.35 12.24 -0.62
C TRP A 11 -1.78 12.17 -0.08
N CYS A 12 -2.34 13.30 0.36
CA CYS A 12 -3.66 13.35 0.97
C CYS A 12 -4.75 13.87 0.02
N HIS A 13 -4.40 14.25 -1.21
CA HIS A 13 -5.31 14.81 -2.22
C HIS A 13 -6.09 16.05 -1.76
N THR A 14 -5.59 16.73 -0.74
CA THR A 14 -6.18 17.98 -0.24
C THR A 14 -5.58 19.16 -0.98
N GLU A 15 -6.42 20.11 -1.35
CA GLU A 15 -6.00 21.38 -1.95
C GLU A 15 -5.22 22.19 -0.91
N ILE A 16 -3.98 22.53 -1.25
CA ILE A 16 -3.09 23.32 -0.40
C ILE A 16 -3.31 24.79 -0.72
N VAL A 17 -3.70 25.54 0.30
CA VAL A 17 -3.80 26.99 0.27
C VAL A 17 -2.60 27.55 1.04
N TRP A 18 -1.68 28.20 0.33
CA TRP A 18 -0.47 28.77 0.90
C TRP A 18 -0.73 30.11 1.58
N ASP A 19 -0.02 30.36 2.68
CA ASP A 19 -0.04 31.66 3.34
C ASP A 19 0.69 32.70 2.47
N PRO A 20 0.08 33.86 2.17
CA PRO A 20 0.68 34.89 1.32
C PRO A 20 1.93 35.57 1.90
N GLU A 21 2.19 35.49 3.22
CA GLU A 21 3.39 36.06 3.85
C GLU A 21 4.56 35.07 3.90
N ILE A 22 4.27 33.76 3.93
CA ILE A 22 5.28 32.70 4.10
C ILE A 22 5.62 32.04 2.75
N GLY A 23 4.64 31.85 1.87
CA GLY A 23 4.81 31.21 0.56
C GLY A 23 4.66 29.69 0.60
N PRO A 24 5.00 28.99 -0.51
CA PRO A 24 4.95 27.54 -0.57
C PRO A 24 6.05 26.91 0.31
N GLU A 25 5.66 25.93 1.12
CA GLU A 25 6.57 25.18 2.00
C GLU A 25 6.87 23.79 1.41
N GLU A 26 7.97 23.18 1.86
CA GLU A 26 8.41 21.85 1.42
C GLU A 26 7.53 20.71 1.98
N GLU A 27 6.72 20.97 3.00
CA GLU A 27 5.81 20.00 3.60
C GLU A 27 4.34 20.38 3.43
N CYS A 28 3.48 19.37 3.35
CA CYS A 28 2.04 19.57 3.32
C CYS A 28 1.50 19.97 4.70
N PRO A 29 0.79 21.11 4.85
CA PRO A 29 0.25 21.54 6.16
C PRO A 29 -0.88 20.65 6.70
N HIS A 30 -1.42 19.76 5.86
CA HIS A 30 -2.52 18.86 6.25
C HIS A 30 -2.04 17.47 6.71
N CYS A 31 -0.96 16.96 6.13
CA CYS A 31 -0.50 15.60 6.37
C CYS A 31 1.00 15.48 6.66
N PHE A 32 1.74 16.60 6.65
CA PHE A 32 3.17 16.70 7.01
C PHE A 32 4.11 15.80 6.19
N ASN A 33 3.68 15.40 4.99
CA ASN A 33 4.56 14.76 4.03
C ASN A 33 5.25 15.80 3.16
N GLU A 34 6.50 15.54 2.78
CA GLU A 34 7.26 16.35 1.85
C GLU A 34 6.57 16.41 0.47
N LEU A 35 6.50 17.61 -0.12
CA LEU A 35 5.86 17.91 -1.40
C LEU A 35 6.85 17.87 -2.57
N GLY A 36 8.05 17.30 -2.35
CA GLY A 36 9.13 17.22 -3.34
C GLY A 36 8.97 16.15 -4.43
N ASP A 37 9.89 16.21 -5.41
CA ASP A 37 10.01 15.28 -6.53
C ASP A 37 10.46 13.88 -6.05
N TYR A 38 9.54 13.04 -5.60
CA TYR A 38 9.87 11.64 -5.38
C TYR A 38 10.31 10.96 -6.69
N ARG A 39 11.55 10.44 -6.69
CA ARG A 39 12.17 9.53 -7.68
C ARG A 39 12.44 10.09 -9.08
N SER A 40 13.25 11.14 -9.18
CA SER A 40 14.00 11.36 -10.43
C SER A 40 15.50 11.53 -10.18
N ILE A 41 16.25 10.43 -10.33
CA ILE A 41 17.72 10.50 -10.43
C ILE A 41 18.04 11.19 -11.75
N LYS A 42 18.53 12.44 -11.69
CA LYS A 42 19.02 13.18 -12.87
C LYS A 42 20.43 12.69 -13.21
N LEU A 43 20.52 11.54 -13.89
CA LEU A 43 21.79 11.02 -14.41
C LEU A 43 22.28 11.90 -15.58
N LYS A 44 23.25 12.79 -15.32
CA LYS A 44 24.07 13.40 -16.38
C LYS A 44 25.16 12.42 -16.78
N VAL A 45 24.96 11.72 -17.89
CA VAL A 45 26.00 10.89 -18.51
C VAL A 45 26.85 11.78 -19.41
N GLU A 46 28.04 12.17 -18.97
CA GLU A 46 29.07 12.73 -19.84
C GLU A 46 30.04 11.62 -20.26
N SER A 47 30.17 11.44 -21.57
CA SER A 47 30.92 10.35 -22.20
C SER A 47 32.42 10.61 -22.15
N SER A 48 33.10 10.20 -21.07
CA SER A 48 34.53 9.92 -21.11
C SER A 48 34.94 9.02 -19.94
N ASP A 49 35.80 8.05 -20.26
CA ASP A 49 36.42 7.01 -19.44
C ASP A 49 37.04 7.51 -18.12
N SER A 50 36.19 7.88 -17.17
CA SER A 50 36.55 8.29 -15.82
C SER A 50 35.50 7.71 -14.90
N GLY A 51 35.95 6.92 -13.92
CA GLY A 51 35.10 6.15 -13.02
C GLY A 51 33.99 7.01 -12.42
N ILE A 52 32.82 6.40 -12.27
CA ILE A 52 31.67 6.98 -11.57
C ILE A 52 32.16 7.42 -10.19
N GLN A 53 32.29 8.73 -9.98
CA GLN A 53 32.48 9.30 -8.65
C GLN A 53 31.10 9.38 -8.01
N TYR A 54 30.86 8.49 -7.06
CA TYR A 54 29.79 8.67 -6.08
C TYR A 54 30.22 9.84 -5.19
N ASP A 55 29.45 10.92 -5.20
CA ASP A 55 29.54 11.98 -4.20
C ASP A 55 28.78 11.47 -2.97
N ASP A 56 29.41 10.52 -2.26
CA ASP A 56 28.81 9.73 -1.18
C ASP A 56 29.32 10.24 0.19
N GLU A 57 29.27 11.57 0.37
CA GLU A 57 29.39 12.22 1.68
C GLU A 57 28.17 13.13 1.92
N GLU A 58 26.97 12.60 1.71
CA GLU A 58 25.89 12.94 2.63
C GLU A 58 26.11 12.03 3.85
N GLU A 59 26.69 12.59 4.92
CA GLU A 59 26.57 12.01 6.26
C GLU A 59 25.08 11.78 6.50
N LEU A 60 24.61 10.55 6.26
CA LEU A 60 23.44 10.04 6.94
C LEU A 60 23.66 10.36 8.41
N ASP A 61 22.75 11.11 9.00
CA ASP A 61 22.65 11.29 10.45
C ASP A 61 22.36 9.90 11.06
N ASP A 62 23.41 9.08 11.15
CA ASP A 62 23.46 7.72 11.67
C ASP A 62 23.52 7.75 13.21
N ASP A 63 23.20 8.89 13.82
CA ASP A 63 23.27 9.14 15.27
C ASP A 63 21.97 8.79 16.01
N LEU A 64 21.12 7.96 15.40
CA LEU A 64 20.06 7.26 16.14
C LEU A 64 20.68 6.04 16.84
N GLU A 65 21.43 6.27 17.92
CA GLU A 65 21.85 5.22 18.85
C GLU A 65 20.60 4.60 19.52
N LEU A 66 20.03 3.58 18.88
CA LEU A 66 19.03 2.71 19.51
C LEU A 66 19.69 1.98 20.67
N SER A 67 19.00 1.94 21.81
CA SER A 67 19.43 1.11 22.93
C SER A 67 19.43 -0.37 22.57
N ASP A 68 20.28 -1.16 23.23
CA ASP A 68 20.30 -2.63 23.09
C ASP A 68 18.89 -3.23 23.30
N GLU A 69 18.08 -2.62 24.17
CA GLU A 69 16.69 -3.03 24.43
C GLU A 69 15.77 -2.76 23.22
N GLU A 70 15.92 -1.61 22.54
CA GLU A 70 15.14 -1.26 21.35
C GLU A 70 15.50 -2.13 20.15
N LEU A 71 16.78 -2.46 19.97
CA LEU A 71 17.23 -3.39 18.94
C LEU A 71 16.65 -4.79 19.17
N GLN A 72 16.68 -5.28 20.42
CA GLN A 72 16.10 -6.58 20.75
C GLN A 72 14.58 -6.61 20.50
N LEU A 73 13.86 -5.53 20.83
CA LEU A 73 12.42 -5.42 20.56
C LEU A 73 12.10 -5.47 19.05
N ALA A 74 12.93 -4.84 18.23
CA ALA A 74 12.78 -4.88 16.78
C ALA A 74 13.01 -6.28 16.21
N ASP A 75 14.03 -6.98 16.72
CA ASP A 75 14.34 -8.36 16.34
C ASP A 75 13.21 -9.32 16.76
N ASP A 76 12.73 -9.22 18.00
CA ASP A 76 11.62 -10.04 18.53
C ASP A 76 10.34 -9.84 17.72
N TYR A 77 10.05 -8.59 17.31
CA TYR A 77 8.92 -8.28 16.44
C TYR A 77 9.07 -8.94 15.06
N GLY A 78 10.24 -8.81 14.44
CA GLY A 78 10.55 -9.40 13.15
C GLY A 78 10.42 -10.92 13.17
N GLU A 79 10.96 -11.57 14.20
CA GLU A 79 10.85 -13.02 14.38
C GLU A 79 9.39 -13.45 14.57
N GLY A 80 8.63 -12.76 15.43
CA GLY A 80 7.21 -13.05 15.64
C GLY A 80 6.38 -12.95 14.35
N VAL A 81 6.66 -11.95 13.52
CA VAL A 81 6.04 -11.82 12.20
C VAL A 81 6.38 -13.02 11.31
N GLN A 82 7.66 -13.40 11.20
CA GLN A 82 8.07 -14.53 10.36
C GLN A 82 7.45 -15.85 10.84
N GLN A 83 7.44 -16.13 12.14
CA GLN A 83 6.84 -17.35 12.69
C GLN A 83 5.35 -17.48 12.35
N LEU A 84 4.61 -16.37 12.37
CA LEU A 84 3.20 -16.36 12.00
C LEU A 84 3.02 -16.54 10.48
N LEU A 85 3.83 -15.87 9.66
CA LEU A 85 3.83 -16.03 8.20
C LEU A 85 4.13 -17.47 7.78
N ASP A 86 5.07 -18.15 8.44
CA ASP A 86 5.42 -19.54 8.14
C ASP A 86 4.28 -20.54 8.46
N SER A 87 3.40 -20.17 9.39
CA SER A 87 2.27 -20.99 9.80
C SER A 87 1.02 -20.81 8.94
N GLN A 88 0.93 -19.72 8.16
CA GLN A 88 -0.25 -19.42 7.35
C GLN A 88 -0.14 -20.08 5.97
N GLU A 89 -1.28 -20.51 5.43
CA GLU A 89 -1.34 -21.12 4.10
C GLU A 89 -1.25 -20.08 2.97
N GLU A 90 -1.84 -18.90 3.17
CA GLU A 90 -1.88 -17.83 2.18
C GLU A 90 -1.32 -16.53 2.76
N ALA A 91 -0.28 -15.98 2.11
CA ALA A 91 0.44 -14.78 2.52
C ALA A 91 0.41 -13.74 1.38
N PRO A 92 -0.66 -12.94 1.22
CA PRO A 92 -0.72 -11.96 0.16
C PRO A 92 0.25 -10.81 0.40
N GLU A 93 0.73 -10.18 -0.68
CA GLU A 93 1.55 -8.97 -0.61
C GLU A 93 0.69 -7.72 -0.39
N CYS A 94 1.20 -6.80 0.43
CA CYS A 94 0.56 -5.52 0.67
C CYS A 94 0.65 -4.62 -0.57
N SER A 95 -0.49 -4.10 -1.01
CA SER A 95 -0.57 -3.15 -2.14
C SER A 95 0.17 -1.81 -1.91
N SER A 96 0.57 -1.50 -0.68
CA SER A 96 1.26 -0.25 -0.35
C SER A 96 2.78 -0.39 -0.28
N CYS A 97 3.28 -1.49 0.29
CA CYS A 97 4.71 -1.68 0.57
C CYS A 97 5.27 -3.01 0.08
N HIS A 98 4.44 -3.85 -0.55
CA HIS A 98 4.79 -5.18 -1.09
C HIS A 98 5.30 -6.20 -0.07
N SER A 99 5.20 -5.92 1.23
CA SER A 99 5.49 -6.88 2.30
C SER A 99 4.36 -7.89 2.46
N PHE A 100 4.67 -9.11 2.87
CA PHE A 100 3.65 -10.12 3.14
C PHE A 100 2.78 -9.74 4.32
N MET A 101 1.48 -10.03 4.21
CA MET A 101 0.48 -9.70 5.20
C MET A 101 0.09 -10.92 6.02
N LEU A 102 -0.34 -10.67 7.25
CA LEU A 102 -0.81 -11.69 8.19
C LEU A 102 -2.33 -11.77 8.18
N LEU A 103 -2.89 -12.98 8.13
CA LEU A 103 -4.31 -13.20 8.30
C LEU A 103 -4.75 -12.79 9.73
N ALA A 104 -5.57 -11.75 9.82
CA ALA A 104 -6.09 -11.23 11.08
C ALA A 104 -7.46 -11.83 11.44
N GLY A 105 -8.22 -12.31 10.45
CA GLY A 105 -9.49 -12.98 10.69
C GLY A 105 -10.37 -13.10 9.44
N THR A 106 -11.60 -13.58 9.65
CA THR A 106 -12.62 -13.71 8.61
C THR A 106 -13.87 -12.96 9.02
N GLU A 107 -14.34 -12.07 8.14
CA GLU A 107 -15.55 -11.26 8.30
C GLU A 107 -16.63 -11.80 7.34
N PRO A 108 -17.82 -12.21 7.83
CA PRO A 108 -18.93 -12.56 6.94
C PRO A 108 -19.44 -11.30 6.24
N ALA A 109 -20.06 -11.46 5.08
CA ALA A 109 -20.72 -10.38 4.38
C ALA A 109 -21.70 -9.62 5.30
N SER A 110 -21.67 -8.30 5.21
CA SER A 110 -22.64 -7.45 5.91
C SER A 110 -24.06 -7.79 5.48
N GLU A 111 -25.01 -7.79 6.41
CA GLU A 111 -26.43 -7.93 6.11
C GLU A 111 -26.95 -6.83 5.16
N ALA A 112 -26.23 -5.71 5.04
CA ALA A 112 -26.53 -4.62 4.12
C ALA A 112 -26.05 -4.85 2.68
N PHE A 113 -25.27 -5.92 2.43
CA PHE A 113 -24.80 -6.24 1.09
C PHE A 113 -25.94 -6.71 0.20
N VAL A 114 -26.16 -6.00 -0.91
CA VAL A 114 -27.16 -6.36 -1.92
C VAL A 114 -26.45 -6.88 -3.17
N PRO A 115 -26.53 -8.19 -3.48
CA PRO A 115 -25.89 -8.74 -4.67
C PRO A 115 -26.40 -8.10 -5.96
N PHE A 116 -25.47 -7.68 -6.82
CA PHE A 116 -25.80 -7.19 -8.15
C PHE A 116 -25.99 -8.34 -9.13
N VAL A 117 -27.18 -8.43 -9.74
CA VAL A 117 -27.51 -9.42 -10.78
C VAL A 117 -27.07 -8.87 -12.14
N HIS A 118 -26.03 -9.47 -12.72
CA HIS A 118 -25.51 -9.02 -14.00
C HIS A 118 -26.45 -9.46 -15.15
N PRO A 119 -26.93 -8.54 -16.02
CA PRO A 119 -27.94 -8.85 -17.04
C PRO A 119 -27.54 -10.00 -17.99
N ALA A 120 -26.27 -10.07 -18.38
CA ALA A 120 -25.80 -11.12 -19.28
C ALA A 120 -25.69 -12.50 -18.62
N LEU A 121 -25.49 -12.55 -17.29
CA LEU A 121 -25.35 -13.80 -16.53
C LEU A 121 -26.68 -14.29 -15.97
N GLY A 122 -27.64 -13.38 -15.72
CA GLY A 122 -28.93 -13.67 -15.09
C GLY A 122 -28.84 -14.09 -13.62
N LYS A 123 -27.66 -13.99 -13.00
CA LYS A 123 -27.39 -14.33 -11.59
C LYS A 123 -26.34 -13.38 -10.99
N PRO A 124 -26.26 -13.25 -9.66
CA PRO A 124 -25.25 -12.40 -9.03
C PRO A 124 -23.84 -12.94 -9.23
N LEU A 125 -22.86 -12.03 -9.33
CA LEU A 125 -21.43 -12.40 -9.40
C LEU A 125 -20.89 -12.90 -8.06
N LEU A 126 -21.39 -12.34 -6.96
CA LEU A 126 -21.04 -12.71 -5.60
C LEU A 126 -22.32 -12.94 -4.81
N GLN A 127 -22.43 -14.09 -4.14
CA GLN A 127 -23.61 -14.43 -3.32
C GLN A 127 -23.66 -13.57 -2.07
N ALA A 128 -24.83 -13.35 -1.46
CA ALA A 128 -24.94 -12.53 -0.24
C ALA A 128 -24.28 -13.17 1.00
N SER A 129 -24.02 -14.48 0.97
CA SER A 129 -23.45 -15.26 2.06
C SER A 129 -21.92 -15.44 1.97
N PHE A 130 -21.23 -14.55 1.24
CA PHE A 130 -19.78 -14.63 1.09
C PHE A 130 -19.05 -14.26 2.38
N SER A 131 -17.78 -14.59 2.47
CA SER A 131 -16.89 -14.17 3.54
C SER A 131 -15.63 -13.50 2.99
N VAL A 132 -15.04 -12.63 3.79
CA VAL A 132 -13.85 -11.86 3.46
C VAL A 132 -12.78 -12.16 4.49
N GLN A 133 -11.58 -12.52 4.05
CA GLN A 133 -10.39 -12.61 4.88
C GLN A 133 -9.79 -11.22 5.04
N VAL A 134 -9.52 -10.86 6.29
CA VAL A 134 -8.92 -9.57 6.67
C VAL A 134 -7.44 -9.82 6.94
N TYR A 135 -6.59 -9.05 6.27
CA TYR A 135 -5.14 -9.13 6.40
C TYR A 135 -4.58 -7.84 6.96
N LEU A 136 -3.56 -7.94 7.81
CA LEU A 136 -2.81 -6.81 8.37
C LEU A 136 -1.36 -6.85 7.88
N CYS A 137 -0.86 -5.72 7.37
CA CYS A 137 0.53 -5.59 6.99
C CYS A 137 1.38 -5.24 8.22
N PRO A 138 2.37 -6.05 8.61
CA PRO A 138 3.26 -5.74 9.73
C PRO A 138 4.20 -4.57 9.44
N SER A 139 4.49 -4.28 8.17
CA SER A 139 5.45 -3.24 7.79
C SER A 139 4.85 -1.82 7.72
N CYS A 140 3.59 -1.69 7.29
CA CYS A 140 2.94 -0.38 7.14
C CYS A 140 1.57 -0.26 7.82
N PHE A 141 1.15 -1.29 8.56
CA PHE A 141 -0.11 -1.34 9.32
C PHE A 141 -1.39 -1.16 8.48
N LYS A 142 -1.29 -1.27 7.15
CA LYS A 142 -2.44 -1.28 6.26
C LYS A 142 -3.26 -2.56 6.46
N VAL A 143 -4.57 -2.38 6.53
CA VAL A 143 -5.54 -3.49 6.48
C VAL A 143 -6.02 -3.67 5.06
N ASP A 144 -5.97 -4.90 4.56
CA ASP A 144 -6.52 -5.27 3.26
C ASP A 144 -7.56 -6.38 3.41
N ARG A 145 -8.51 -6.43 2.50
CA ARG A 145 -9.68 -7.33 2.57
C ARG A 145 -9.77 -8.10 1.27
N GLN A 146 -9.68 -9.42 1.37
CA GLN A 146 -9.74 -10.31 0.21
C GLN A 146 -10.89 -11.28 0.36
N LEU A 147 -11.53 -11.63 -0.76
CA LEU A 147 -12.60 -12.62 -0.75
C LEU A 147 -12.06 -13.97 -0.27
N ALA A 148 -12.80 -14.68 0.58
CA ALA A 148 -12.40 -15.99 1.06
C ALA A 148 -12.23 -16.99 -0.09
N GLU A 149 -11.33 -17.94 0.05
CA GLU A 149 -10.94 -18.87 -1.02
C GLU A 149 -12.15 -19.57 -1.68
N THR A 150 -13.07 -20.10 -0.87
CA THR A 150 -14.28 -20.79 -1.37
C THR A 150 -15.12 -19.88 -2.27
N ASP A 151 -15.27 -18.62 -1.90
CA ASP A 151 -16.04 -17.64 -2.67
C ASP A 151 -15.27 -17.16 -3.91
N ARG A 152 -13.92 -17.06 -3.85
CA ARG A 152 -13.08 -16.80 -5.03
C ARG A 152 -13.21 -17.89 -6.08
N LEU A 153 -13.17 -19.16 -5.66
CA LEU A 153 -13.32 -20.30 -6.56
C LEU A 153 -14.70 -20.31 -7.22
N ALA A 154 -15.77 -20.09 -6.44
CA ALA A 154 -17.13 -20.00 -6.97
C ALA A 154 -17.27 -18.86 -8.00
N PHE A 155 -16.64 -17.71 -7.76
CA PHE A 155 -16.59 -16.60 -8.71
C PHE A 155 -15.87 -16.96 -10.02
N VAL A 156 -14.69 -17.59 -9.92
CA VAL A 156 -13.91 -18.02 -11.08
C VAL A 156 -14.66 -19.05 -11.92
N GLU A 157 -15.25 -20.06 -11.28
CA GLU A 157 -16.04 -21.09 -11.97
C GLU A 157 -17.23 -20.48 -12.70
N GLN A 158 -17.92 -19.53 -12.08
CA GLN A 158 -19.05 -18.85 -12.70
C GLN A 158 -18.65 -18.09 -13.97
N LEU A 159 -17.53 -17.38 -13.96
CA LEU A 159 -17.06 -16.65 -15.14
C LEU A 159 -16.52 -17.58 -16.22
N ARG A 160 -15.80 -18.65 -15.83
CA ARG A 160 -15.33 -19.68 -16.76
C ARG A 160 -16.51 -20.34 -17.49
N ASP A 161 -17.55 -20.73 -16.75
CA ASP A 161 -18.73 -21.39 -17.31
C ASP A 161 -19.53 -20.47 -18.24
N TYR A 162 -19.55 -19.16 -17.97
CA TYR A 162 -20.13 -18.17 -18.88
C TYR A 162 -19.30 -18.01 -20.14
N GLY A 163 -17.97 -17.92 -20.01
CA GLY A 163 -17.05 -17.80 -21.14
C GLY A 163 -17.04 -19.04 -22.05
N ALA A 164 -17.26 -20.24 -21.51
CA ALA A 164 -17.30 -21.47 -22.29
C ALA A 164 -18.61 -21.67 -23.09
N LYS A 165 -19.68 -20.93 -22.76
CA LYS A 165 -21.00 -21.02 -23.40
C LYS A 165 -21.23 -19.97 -24.48
N ASN A 166 -20.37 -18.96 -24.56
CA ASN A 166 -20.40 -17.88 -25.56
C ASN A 166 -19.20 -18.00 -26.51
#